data_AF-A0A2T4UPD6-F1
#
_entry.id   AF-A0A2T4UPD6-F1
#
_cell.length_a   1.000
_cell.length_b   1.000
_cell.length_c   1.000
_cell.angle_alpha   90.00
_cell.angle_beta   90.00
_cell.angle_gamma   90.00
#
_symmetry.space_group_name_H-M   'P 1'
#
loop_
_entity.id
_entity.type
_entity.pdbx_description
1 polymer ?
#
loop_
_entity_poly.entity_id
_entity_poly.type
_entity_poly.pdbx_seq_one_letter_code
_entity_poly.pdbx_strand_id
1 'polypeptide(L)' 'MRTGQLRFRVRDARIVDVQTGQLAFRIRNDDRVVSTNGQLAFRIRDGERLVDTSGVLHFRLR' A
#
# COMPACT_ATOMS: atom_id res chain seq x y z
N MET A 1 -7.90 -9.17 -21.16
CA MET A 1 -6.82 -8.15 -20.99
C MET A 1 -6.37 -8.18 -19.54
N ARG A 2 -5.10 -8.52 -19.28
CA ARG A 2 -4.60 -8.78 -17.91
C ARG A 2 -4.11 -7.45 -17.32
N THR A 3 -5.03 -6.65 -16.76
CA THR A 3 -4.70 -5.35 -16.15
C THR A 3 -4.13 -5.56 -14.74
N GLY A 4 -2.89 -6.03 -14.68
CA GLY A 4 -2.17 -6.24 -13.43
C GLY A 4 -0.76 -5.66 -13.52
N GLN A 5 -0.61 -4.42 -13.99
CA GLN A 5 0.69 -3.78 -13.99
C GLN A 5 1.09 -3.49 -12.54
N LEU A 6 2.24 -4.04 -12.13
CA LEU A 6 2.79 -3.83 -10.80
C LEU A 6 3.13 -2.34 -10.62
N ARG A 7 2.32 -1.61 -9.85
CA ARG A 7 2.53 -0.17 -9.57
C ARG A 7 3.46 0.07 -8.39
N PHE A 8 3.33 -0.75 -7.35
CA PHE A 8 4.04 -0.60 -6.10
C PHE A 8 4.75 -1.90 -5.71
N ARG A 9 5.84 -1.76 -4.95
CA ARG A 9 6.57 -2.88 -4.35
C ARG A 9 6.77 -2.64 -2.86
N VAL A 10 6.53 -3.66 -2.06
CA VAL A 10 6.84 -3.65 -0.63
C VAL A 10 8.31 -4.02 -0.42
N ARG A 11 8.99 -3.23 0.42
CA ARG A 11 10.34 -3.48 0.93
C ARG A 11 10.36 -3.14 2.41
N ASP A 12 10.44 -4.16 3.27
CA ASP A 12 10.24 -4.01 4.72
C ASP A 12 8.94 -3.24 5.02
N ALA A 13 9.01 -2.23 5.88
CA ALA A 13 7.90 -1.35 6.21
C ALA A 13 7.67 -0.19 5.19
N ARG A 14 8.13 -0.33 3.94
CA ARG A 14 8.04 0.73 2.91
C ARG A 14 7.33 0.22 1.66
N ILE A 15 6.47 1.05 1.09
CA ILE A 15 5.85 0.84 -0.21
C ILE A 15 6.47 1.84 -1.18
N VAL A 16 7.13 1.32 -2.21
CA VAL A 16 7.90 2.09 -3.18
C VAL A 16 7.20 2.01 -4.53
N ASP A 17 7.09 3.15 -5.21
CA ASP A 17 6.60 3.21 -6.58
C ASP A 17 7.63 2.57 -7.53
N VAL A 18 7.20 1.60 -8.33
CA VAL A 18 8.12 0.80 -9.16
C VAL A 18 8.72 1.61 -10.30
N GLN A 19 7.99 2.62 -10.80
CA GLN A 19 8.42 3.43 -11.92
C GLN A 19 9.44 4.48 -11.50
N THR A 20 9.24 5.12 -10.36
CA THR A 20 10.07 6.23 -9.87
C THR A 20 11.12 5.81 -8.84
N GLY A 21 10.95 4.65 -8.20
CA GLY A 21 11.78 4.21 -7.08
C GLY A 21 11.57 5.02 -5.79
N GLN A 22 10.62 5.96 -5.78
CA GLN A 22 10.37 6.82 -4.64
C GLN A 22 9.46 6.17 -3.61
N LEU A 23 9.65 6.53 -2.34
CA LEU A 23 8.78 6.12 -1.25
C LEU A 23 7.38 6.69 -1.46
N ALA A 24 6.39 5.83 -1.67
CA ALA A 24 4.99 6.23 -1.80
C ALA A 24 4.28 6.19 -0.43
N PHE A 25 4.48 5.11 0.33
CA PHE A 25 3.83 4.91 1.62
C PHE A 25 4.73 4.19 2.62
N ARG A 26 4.38 4.28 3.91
CA ARG A 26 4.98 3.50 5.00
C ARG A 26 3.95 2.57 5.60
N ILE A 27 4.34 1.33 5.86
CA ILE A 27 3.57 0.36 6.63
C ILE A 27 3.91 0.58 8.10
N ARG A 28 2.90 0.60 8.96
CA ARG A 28 3.02 0.72 10.41
C ARG A 28 2.61 -0.60 11.05
N ASN A 29 3.11 -0.84 12.26
CA ASN A 29 2.88 -2.09 12.99
C ASN A 29 1.41 -2.29 13.44
N ASP A 30 0.57 -1.26 13.32
CA ASP A 30 -0.87 -1.27 13.63
C ASP A 30 -1.75 -1.51 12.38
N ASP A 31 -1.22 -2.25 11.39
CA ASP A 31 -1.87 -2.54 10.10
C ASP A 31 -2.26 -1.30 9.29
N ARG A 32 -1.60 -0.16 9.52
CA ARG A 32 -1.84 1.06 8.76
C ARG A 32 -0.81 1.28 7.68
N VAL A 33 -1.28 1.73 6.54
CA VAL A 33 -0.45 2.29 5.47
C VAL A 33 -0.64 3.79 5.46
N VAL A 34 0.44 4.52 5.71
CA VAL A 34 0.42 5.99 5.75
C VAL A 34 1.22 6.59 4.61
N SER A 35 0.79 7.74 4.11
CA SER A 35 1.56 8.55 3.18
C SER A 35 2.87 9.05 3.79
N THR A 36 3.72 9.65 2.96
CA THR A 36 5.01 10.22 3.38
C THR A 36 4.90 11.29 4.46
N ASN A 37 3.78 12.03 4.50
CA ASN A 37 3.45 13.01 5.54
C ASN A 37 2.74 12.40 6.78
N GLY A 38 2.54 11.08 6.83
CA GLY A 38 1.98 10.38 8.00
C GLY A 38 0.45 10.27 8.05
N GLN A 39 -0.26 10.79 7.05
CA GLN A 39 -1.72 10.63 6.96
C GLN A 39 -2.09 9.19 6.62
N LEU A 40 -3.21 8.70 7.17
CA LEU A 40 -3.72 7.37 6.86
C LEU A 40 -4.17 7.32 5.40
N ALA A 41 -3.60 6.39 4.61
CA ALA A 41 -3.99 6.15 3.24
C ALA A 41 -4.82 4.87 3.12
N PHE A 42 -4.36 3.77 3.74
CA PHE A 42 -5.03 2.49 3.72
C PHE A 42 -4.90 1.76 5.06
N ARG A 43 -5.76 0.76 5.26
CA ARG A 43 -5.61 -0.28 6.27
C ARG A 43 -5.32 -1.62 5.60
N ILE A 44 -4.45 -2.41 6.22
CA ILE A 44 -4.21 -3.80 5.85
C ILE A 44 -5.29 -4.65 6.52
N ARG A 45 -5.97 -5.49 5.74
CA ARG A 45 -6.98 -6.45 6.19
C ARG A 45 -6.60 -7.83 5.72
N ASP A 46 -6.85 -8.82 6.56
CA ASP A 46 -6.56 -10.24 6.28
C ASP A 46 -5.10 -10.49 5.85
N GLY A 47 -4.18 -9.64 6.31
CA GLY A 47 -2.75 -9.70 5.98
C GLY A 47 -2.36 -9.29 4.54
N GLU A 48 -3.31 -9.18 3.61
CA GLU A 48 -3.00 -8.99 2.19
C GLU A 48 -3.82 -7.90 1.48
N ARG A 49 -4.88 -7.37 2.09
CA ARG A 49 -5.82 -6.45 1.44
C ARG A 49 -5.58 -5.02 1.90
N LEU A 50 -5.35 -4.08 0.97
CA LEU A 50 -5.30 -2.66 1.29
C LEU A 50 -6.65 -2.02 0.98
N VAL A 51 -7.35 -1.63 2.03
CA VAL A 51 -8.63 -0.93 1.95
C VAL A 51 -8.48 0.53 2.35
N ASP A 52 -9.20 1.43 1.70
CA ASP A 52 -9.21 2.84 2.10
C ASP A 52 -9.99 3.07 3.40
N THR A 53 -10.11 4.32 3.83
CA THR A 53 -10.84 4.69 5.05
C THR A 53 -12.35 4.42 4.99
N SER A 54 -12.91 4.23 3.78
CA SER A 54 -14.31 3.82 3.57
C SER A 54 -14.49 2.30 3.52
N GLY A 55 -13.39 1.53 3.51
CA GLY A 55 -13.40 0.07 3.45
C GLY A 55 -13.36 -0.51 2.03
N VAL A 56 -13.23 0.32 1.00
CA VAL A 56 -13.14 -0.14 -0.39
C VAL A 56 -11.75 -0.73 -0.64
N LEU A 57 -11.70 -1.90 -1.30
CA LEU A 57 -10.45 -2.57 -1.67
C LEU A 57 -9.80 -1.88 -2.88
N HIS A 58 -8.54 -1.45 -2.74
CA HIS A 58 -7.76 -0.86 -3.84
C HIS A 58 -6.64 -1.79 -4.32
N PHE A 59 -5.96 -2.46 -3.39
CA PHE A 59 -4.80 -3.30 -3.72
C PHE A 59 -4.81 -4.61 -2.95
N ARG A 60 -4.18 -5.63 -3.54
CA ARG A 60 -3.86 -6.89 -2.88
C ARG A 60 -2.34 -7.10 -2.96
N LEU A 61 -1.72 -7.33 -1.81
CA LEU A 61 -0.32 -7.73 -1.72
C LEU A 61 -0.17 -9.14 -2.32
N ARG A 62 0.88 -9.35 -3.11
CA ARG A 62 1.19 -10.60 -3.79
C ARG A 62 2.68 -10.85 -3.78
#